data_AF-A0A8J3TSR7-F1
#
_entry.id   AF-A0A8J3TSR7-F1
#
_cell.length_a   1.000
_cell.length_b   1.000
_cell.length_c   1.000
_cell.angle_alpha   90.00
_cell.angle_beta   90.00
_cell.angle_gamma   90.00
#
_symmetry.space_group_name_H-M   'P 1'
#
loop_
_entity.id
_entity.type
_entity.pdbx_description
1 polymer ?
#
loop_
_entity_poly.entity_id
_entity_poly.type
_entity_poly.pdbx_seq_one_letter_code
_entity_poly.pdbx_strand_id
1 'polypeptide(L)'
;MTLRFALEWVPREPPLPAVAVAGSGPVAAALAASARSRVLEGAELRVAAADDWILVLGDGDDLPWADGAHYLGLDAGLLVPTTRTPVPRAELWRDHLVGGRPSGGIAALMPDQALVTDMPLRPADPAWLEGR
;
A
#
# COMPACT_ATOMS: atom_id res chain seq x y z
N MET A 1 -1.07 -8.69 -8.66
CA MET A 1 -2.37 -8.85 -9.32
C MET A 1 -3.21 -7.65 -8.96
N THR A 2 -3.65 -6.94 -9.99
CA THR A 2 -4.50 -5.76 -9.87
C THR A 2 -5.90 -6.04 -10.42
N LEU A 3 -6.93 -5.60 -9.69
CA LEU A 3 -8.35 -5.66 -10.09
C LEU A 3 -8.90 -4.24 -10.23
N ARG A 4 -9.75 -3.96 -11.22
CA ARG A 4 -10.39 -2.64 -11.41
C ARG A 4 -11.90 -2.69 -11.17
N PHE A 5 -12.45 -1.66 -10.52
CA PHE A 5 -13.89 -1.54 -10.20
C PHE A 5 -14.23 -0.08 -9.85
N ALA A 6 -15.51 0.22 -9.63
CA ALA A 6 -15.96 1.49 -9.08
C ALA A 6 -16.55 1.26 -7.68
N LEU A 7 -16.02 1.96 -6.68
CA LEU A 7 -16.53 1.95 -5.30
C LEU A 7 -17.05 3.32 -4.90
N GLU A 8 -18.07 3.31 -4.05
CA GLU A 8 -18.42 4.49 -3.29
C GLU A 8 -17.43 4.65 -2.12
N TRP A 9 -17.03 5.90 -1.89
CA TRP A 9 -16.15 6.29 -0.81
C TRP A 9 -16.76 7.43 -0.03
N VAL A 10 -16.83 7.27 1.28
CA VAL A 10 -17.25 8.34 2.18
C VAL A 10 -16.02 8.95 2.87
N PRO A 11 -16.03 10.27 3.16
CA PRO A 11 -15.00 10.88 4.00
C PRO A 11 -14.87 10.17 5.35
N ARG A 12 -13.64 10.06 5.84
CA ARG A 12 -13.35 9.47 7.15
C ARG A 12 -12.83 10.54 8.10
N GLU A 13 -13.42 10.60 9.28
CA GLU A 13 -12.97 11.44 10.39
C GLU A 13 -13.05 10.62 11.70
N PRO A 14 -11.94 10.40 12.43
CA PRO A 14 -10.58 10.84 12.11
C PRO A 14 -9.93 10.07 10.95
N PRO A 15 -8.94 10.66 10.24
CA PRO A 15 -8.10 9.92 9.32
C PRO A 15 -7.39 8.76 10.02
N LEU A 16 -7.16 7.67 9.28
CA LEU A 16 -6.31 6.59 9.77
C LEU A 16 -4.84 7.02 9.82
N PRO A 17 -4.05 6.53 10.80
CA PRO A 17 -2.60 6.58 10.71
C PRO A 17 -2.12 5.88 9.44
N ALA A 18 -1.18 6.50 8.73
CA ALA A 18 -0.56 5.89 7.57
C ALA A 18 0.39 4.77 8.04
N VAL A 19 0.26 3.60 7.43
CA VAL A 19 1.14 2.44 7.66
C VAL A 19 1.73 1.91 6.35
N ALA A 20 1.28 2.47 5.23
CA ALA A 20 1.81 2.16 3.91
C ALA A 20 1.61 3.33 2.95
N VAL A 21 2.40 3.32 1.88
CA VAL A 21 2.27 4.22 0.74
C VAL A 21 2.41 3.42 -0.56
N ALA A 22 1.54 3.70 -1.53
CA ALA A 22 1.51 3.00 -2.80
C ALA A 22 1.57 3.96 -3.99
N GLY A 23 2.18 3.51 -5.08
CA GLY A 23 2.23 4.26 -6.34
C GLY A 23 2.35 3.31 -7.53
N SER A 24 1.91 3.78 -8.70
CA SER A 24 2.03 3.07 -9.98
C SER A 24 2.78 3.87 -11.04
N GLY A 25 3.31 3.17 -12.03
CA GLY A 25 3.95 3.77 -13.20
C GLY A 25 5.08 4.73 -12.77
N PRO A 26 5.10 5.99 -13.24
CA PRO A 26 6.12 6.96 -12.84
C PRO A 26 6.17 7.24 -11.35
N VAL A 27 5.03 7.17 -10.64
CA VAL A 27 4.97 7.35 -9.19
C VAL A 27 5.65 6.18 -8.48
N ALA A 28 5.54 4.96 -9.01
CA ALA A 28 6.21 3.80 -8.44
C ALA A 28 7.74 3.98 -8.44
N ALA A 29 8.31 4.46 -9.55
CA ALA A 29 9.74 4.71 -9.65
C ALA A 29 10.23 5.83 -8.71
N ALA A 30 9.48 6.94 -8.64
CA ALA A 30 9.78 8.02 -7.70
C ALA A 30 9.69 7.54 -6.24
N LEU A 31 8.67 6.73 -5.93
CA LEU A 31 8.46 6.17 -4.60
C LEU A 31 9.54 5.15 -4.24
N ALA A 32 10.02 4.34 -5.19
CA ALA A 32 11.14 3.42 -5.00
C ALA A 32 12.45 4.16 -4.67
N ALA A 33 12.76 5.24 -5.40
CA ALA A 33 13.93 6.07 -5.14
C ALA A 33 13.86 6.73 -3.74
N SER A 34 12.69 7.25 -3.37
CA SER A 34 12.44 7.86 -2.06
C SER A 34 12.53 6.81 -0.93
N ALA A 35 11.94 5.63 -1.12
CA ALA A 35 12.04 4.50 -0.19
C ALA A 35 13.49 4.07 0.02
N ARG A 36 14.29 4.01 -1.05
CA ARG A 36 15.71 3.67 -0.97
C ARG A 36 16.48 4.68 -0.11
N SER A 37 16.22 5.99 -0.26
CA SER A 37 16.86 7.01 0.60
C SER A 37 16.55 6.75 2.07
N ARG A 38 15.27 6.51 2.40
CA ARG A 38 14.84 6.23 3.77
C ARG A 38 15.49 4.97 4.35
N VAL A 39 15.57 3.88 3.59
CA VAL A 39 16.25 2.65 4.06
C VAL A 39 17.74 2.91 4.30
N LEU A 40 18.41 3.68 3.43
CA LEU A 40 19.81 4.06 3.63
C LEU A 40 20.02 4.96 4.85
N GLU A 41 19.00 5.74 5.23
CA GLU A 41 18.97 6.55 6.44
C GLU A 41 18.61 5.74 7.71
N GLY A 42 18.27 4.45 7.56
CA GLY A 42 18.01 3.52 8.67
C GLY A 42 16.54 3.17 8.89
N ALA A 43 15.63 3.61 8.03
CA ALA A 43 14.21 3.27 8.13
C ALA A 43 13.97 1.77 7.89
N GLU A 44 13.16 1.13 8.75
CA GLU A 44 12.77 -0.27 8.60
C GLU A 44 11.55 -0.44 7.68
N LEU A 45 11.76 -0.14 6.39
CA LEU A 45 10.71 -0.27 5.38
C LEU A 45 10.61 -1.70 4.83
N ARG A 46 9.40 -2.16 4.54
CA ARG A 46 9.14 -3.42 3.83
C ARG A 46 8.43 -3.09 2.53
N VAL A 47 8.86 -3.70 1.43
CA VAL A 47 8.36 -3.33 0.10
C VAL A 47 7.85 -4.55 -0.65
N ALA A 48 6.67 -4.42 -1.24
CA ALA A 48 6.15 -5.33 -2.23
C ALA A 48 6.00 -4.60 -3.56
N ALA A 49 6.33 -5.27 -4.65
CA ALA A 49 6.06 -4.79 -6.00
C ALA A 49 5.24 -5.85 -6.74
N ALA A 50 4.21 -5.42 -7.43
CA ALA A 50 3.43 -6.30 -8.30
C ALA A 50 2.92 -5.49 -9.49
N ASP A 51 3.02 -6.07 -10.68
CA ASP A 51 2.66 -5.39 -11.93
C ASP A 51 3.46 -4.07 -12.08
N ASP A 52 2.80 -2.93 -12.31
CA ASP A 52 3.40 -1.60 -12.39
C ASP A 52 3.36 -0.82 -11.06
N TRP A 53 3.09 -1.51 -9.94
CA TRP A 53 2.94 -0.92 -8.61
C TRP A 53 4.10 -1.22 -7.68
N ILE A 54 4.31 -0.27 -6.76
CA ILE A 54 5.06 -0.47 -5.53
C ILE A 54 4.17 -0.16 -4.32
N LEU A 55 4.28 -0.98 -3.29
CA LEU A 55 3.66 -0.81 -1.98
C LEU A 55 4.78 -0.83 -0.93
N VAL A 56 4.96 0.29 -0.25
CA VAL A 56 5.94 0.45 0.82
C VAL A 56 5.19 0.47 2.15
N LEU A 57 5.61 -0.37 3.09
CA LEU A 57 5.09 -0.44 4.44
C LEU A 57 6.17 0.00 5.43
N GLY A 58 5.76 0.65 6.51
CA GLY A 58 6.66 1.16 7.54
C GLY A 58 5.91 1.95 8.59
N ASP A 59 6.66 2.48 9.55
CA ASP A 59 6.14 3.50 10.44
C ASP A 59 5.79 4.77 9.65
N GLY A 60 4.76 5.51 10.09
CA GLY A 60 4.27 6.70 9.41
C GLY A 60 5.34 7.77 9.20
N ASP A 61 6.25 7.95 10.17
CA ASP A 61 7.32 8.95 10.08
C ASP A 61 8.42 8.54 9.07
N ASP A 62 8.55 7.24 8.83
CA ASP A 62 9.52 6.64 7.93
C ASP A 62 9.01 6.50 6.49
N LEU A 63 7.69 6.60 6.28
CA LEU A 63 7.10 6.40 4.96
C LEU A 63 7.65 7.42 3.93
N PRO A 64 8.11 6.94 2.77
CA PRO A 64 8.61 7.82 1.72
C PRO A 64 7.49 8.66 1.12
N TRP A 65 7.89 9.80 0.55
CA TRP A 65 6.98 10.71 -0.15
C TRP A 65 7.28 10.71 -1.65
N ALA A 66 6.22 10.76 -2.44
CA ALA A 66 6.24 11.02 -3.87
C ALA A 66 4.91 11.68 -4.30
N ASP A 67 4.97 12.61 -5.25
CA ASP A 67 3.77 13.22 -5.82
C ASP A 67 2.85 12.17 -6.46
N GLY A 68 1.57 12.22 -6.11
CA GLY A 68 0.57 11.27 -6.61
C GLY A 68 0.55 9.92 -5.88
N ALA A 69 1.38 9.71 -4.86
CA ALA A 69 1.33 8.51 -4.05
C ALA A 69 0.09 8.45 -3.14
N HIS A 70 -0.41 7.25 -2.88
CA HIS A 70 -1.54 7.00 -2.01
C HIS A 70 -1.07 6.55 -0.64
N TYR A 71 -1.30 7.36 0.39
CA TYR A 71 -1.09 6.97 1.78
C TYR A 71 -2.26 6.14 2.28
N LEU A 72 -1.94 5.01 2.88
CA LEU A 72 -2.89 3.98 3.26
C LEU A 72 -2.80 3.69 4.76
N GLY A 73 -3.96 3.58 5.39
CA GLY A 73 -4.13 3.08 6.75
C GLY A 73 -4.68 1.66 6.74
N LEU A 74 -4.52 0.97 7.86
CA LEU A 74 -5.07 -0.38 8.05
C LEU A 74 -6.50 -0.29 8.61
N ASP A 75 -7.48 -0.81 7.87
CA ASP A 75 -8.88 -0.90 8.30
C ASP A 75 -9.35 -2.34 8.23
N ALA A 76 -9.63 -2.93 9.39
CA ALA A 76 -9.95 -4.36 9.52
C ALA A 76 -8.98 -5.29 8.76
N GLY A 77 -7.71 -4.92 8.66
CA GLY A 77 -6.63 -5.62 7.96
C GLY A 77 -6.65 -5.55 6.43
N LEU A 78 -7.39 -4.59 5.87
CA LEU A 78 -7.27 -4.14 4.48
C LEU A 78 -6.59 -2.77 4.47
N LEU A 79 -5.64 -2.53 3.58
CA LEU A 79 -5.08 -1.20 3.39
C LEU A 79 -6.07 -0.34 2.59
N VAL A 80 -6.40 0.85 3.08
CA VAL A 80 -7.34 1.80 2.45
C VAL A 80 -6.80 3.23 2.56
N PRO A 81 -7.19 4.17 1.68
CA PRO A 81 -6.84 5.58 1.83
C PRO A 81 -7.14 6.11 3.24
N THR A 82 -6.18 6.82 3.84
CA THR A 82 -6.29 7.25 5.25
C THR A 82 -7.51 8.13 5.54
N THR A 83 -7.95 8.91 4.56
CA THR A 83 -9.04 9.90 4.70
C THR A 83 -10.38 9.43 4.16
N ARG A 84 -10.50 8.16 3.73
CA ARG A 84 -11.73 7.64 3.13
C ARG A 84 -12.08 6.25 3.66
N THR A 85 -13.37 5.93 3.63
CA THR A 85 -13.89 4.60 3.97
C THR A 85 -14.65 4.05 2.76
N PRO A 86 -14.36 2.81 2.32
CA PRO A 86 -15.10 2.20 1.23
C PRO A 86 -16.52 1.82 1.67
N VAL A 87 -17.45 1.83 0.71
CA VAL A 87 -18.81 1.29 0.86
C VAL A 87 -19.00 0.15 -0.14
N PRO A 88 -19.32 -1.09 0.30
CA PRO A 88 -19.46 -1.55 1.70
C PRO A 88 -18.16 -1.49 2.51
N ARG A 89 -18.25 -1.66 3.84
CA ARG A 89 -17.10 -1.53 4.76
C ARG A 89 -15.94 -2.48 4.42
N ALA A 90 -14.73 -2.08 4.79
CA ALA A 90 -13.47 -2.74 4.44
C ALA A 90 -13.42 -4.24 4.78
N GLU A 91 -14.06 -4.67 5.88
CA GLU A 91 -14.16 -6.08 6.29
C GLU A 91 -14.71 -6.98 5.17
N LEU A 92 -15.77 -6.54 4.49
CA LEU A 92 -16.41 -7.32 3.43
C LEU A 92 -15.51 -7.43 2.19
N TRP A 93 -14.76 -6.38 1.88
CA TRP A 93 -13.77 -6.39 0.81
C TRP A 93 -12.59 -7.29 1.13
N ARG A 94 -12.14 -7.31 2.40
CA ARG A 94 -11.04 -8.15 2.83
C ARG A 94 -11.35 -9.62 2.60
N ASP A 95 -12.53 -10.07 3.01
CA ASP A 95 -12.95 -11.47 2.84
C ASP A 95 -12.97 -11.86 1.35
N HIS A 96 -13.44 -10.97 0.49
CA HIS A 96 -13.45 -11.18 -0.95
C HIS A 96 -12.04 -11.22 -1.58
N LEU A 97 -11.16 -10.32 -1.18
CA LEU A 97 -9.83 -10.15 -1.79
C LEU A 97 -8.79 -11.14 -1.26
N VAL A 98 -8.88 -11.50 0.02
CA VAL A 98 -7.84 -12.27 0.73
C VAL A 98 -8.37 -13.58 1.30
N GLY A 99 -9.68 -13.74 1.51
CA GLY A 99 -10.27 -14.91 2.19
C GLY A 99 -10.03 -16.27 1.53
N GLY A 100 -9.66 -16.30 0.25
CA GLY A 100 -9.29 -17.53 -0.47
C GLY A 100 -7.80 -17.83 -0.53
N ARG A 101 -6.93 -16.97 0.02
CA ARG A 101 -5.47 -17.15 -0.02
C ARG A 101 -4.99 -17.84 1.26
N PRO A 102 -4.05 -18.79 1.18
CA PRO A 102 -3.41 -19.36 2.36
C PRO A 102 -2.69 -18.24 3.11
N SER A 103 -3.32 -17.79 4.21
CA SER A 103 -2.83 -16.90 5.26
C SER A 103 -1.44 -16.29 5.00
N GLY A 104 -1.40 -15.10 4.40
CA GLY A 104 -0.14 -14.40 4.13
C GLY A 104 -0.20 -13.27 3.09
N GLY A 105 -1.34 -13.08 2.40
CA GLY A 105 -1.52 -11.98 1.47
C GLY A 105 -1.80 -10.65 2.16
N ILE A 106 -1.37 -9.56 1.54
CA ILE A 106 -1.81 -8.20 1.84
C ILE A 106 -2.62 -7.66 0.66
N ALA A 107 -3.66 -6.89 0.98
CA ALA A 107 -4.47 -6.21 -0.02
C ALA A 107 -4.54 -4.71 0.29
N ALA A 108 -4.47 -3.91 -0.77
CA ALA A 108 -4.77 -2.48 -0.75
C ALA A 108 -5.97 -2.21 -1.66
N LEU A 109 -6.98 -1.54 -1.12
CA LEU A 109 -8.17 -1.12 -1.82
C LEU A 109 -8.09 0.39 -2.05
N MET A 110 -8.03 0.78 -3.31
CA MET A 110 -7.97 2.17 -3.78
C MET A 110 -9.23 2.51 -4.60
N PRO A 111 -9.49 3.79 -4.90
CA PRO A 111 -10.76 4.19 -5.48
C PRO A 111 -11.20 3.47 -6.75
N ASP A 112 -10.25 3.13 -7.61
CA ASP A 112 -10.46 2.53 -8.92
C ASP A 112 -9.91 1.10 -9.04
N GLN A 113 -9.23 0.60 -8.00
CA GLN A 113 -8.55 -0.69 -8.08
C GLN A 113 -8.22 -1.32 -6.73
N ALA A 114 -7.95 -2.63 -6.75
CA ALA A 114 -7.34 -3.36 -5.64
C ALA A 114 -5.99 -3.96 -6.06
N LEU A 115 -5.01 -3.82 -5.19
CA LEU A 115 -3.72 -4.50 -5.27
C LEU A 115 -3.73 -5.67 -4.30
N VAL A 116 -3.43 -6.87 -4.79
CA VAL A 116 -3.24 -8.05 -3.92
C VAL A 116 -1.87 -8.67 -4.21
N THR A 117 -1.08 -8.82 -3.15
CA THR A 117 0.28 -9.36 -3.18
C THR A 117 0.56 -10.16 -1.92
N ASP A 118 1.67 -10.89 -1.90
CA ASP A 118 2.14 -11.54 -0.68
C ASP A 118 2.69 -10.49 0.30
N MET A 119 2.54 -10.74 1.60
CA MET A 119 3.06 -9.85 2.64
C MET A 119 4.59 -9.82 2.58
N PRO A 120 5.21 -8.64 2.40
CA PRO A 120 6.66 -8.53 2.51
C PRO A 120 7.05 -8.64 3.98
N LEU A 121 7.67 -9.75 4.36
CA LEU A 121 8.05 -10.06 5.74
C LEU A 121 9.44 -9.53 6.11
N ARG A 122 10.28 -9.23 5.12
CA ARG A 122 11.67 -8.79 5.33
C ARG A 122 11.80 -7.30 5.04
N PRO A 123 12.71 -6.60 5.73
CA PRO A 123 13.11 -5.24 5.34
C PRO A 123 13.54 -5.21 3.87
N ALA A 124 13.27 -4.09 3.22
CA ALA A 124 13.62 -3.87 1.83
C ALA A 124 15.14 -3.78 1.66
N ASP A 125 15.64 -4.44 0.61
CA ASP A 125 17.03 -4.30 0.19
C ASP A 125 17.18 -3.03 -0.66
N PRO A 126 18.04 -2.06 -0.25
CA PRO A 126 18.31 -0.86 -1.03
C PRO A 126 18.69 -1.12 -2.49
N ALA A 127 19.43 -2.21 -2.76
CA ALA A 127 19.86 -2.56 -4.10
C ALA A 127 18.70 -3.09 -4.95
N TRP A 128 17.72 -3.75 -4.34
CA TRP A 128 16.52 -4.22 -5.05
C TRP A 128 15.58 -3.07 -5.46
N LEU A 129 15.63 -1.95 -4.74
CA LEU A 129 14.91 -0.72 -5.07
C LEU A 129 15.55 0.06 -6.21
N GLU A 130 16.80 -0.22 -6.57
CA GLU A 130 17.45 0.38 -7.74
C GLU A 130 16.84 -0.21 -9.03
N GLY A 131 16.18 0.65 -9.81
CA GLY A 131 15.59 0.26 -11.10
C GLY A 131 14.13 -0.21 -11.04
N ARG A 132 13.44 0.03 -9.93
CA ARG A 132 11.98 -0.09 -9.80
C ARG A 132 11.26 1.18 -10.22
#